data_AF-A0A252F508-F1
#
_entry.id   AF-A0A252F508-F1
#
_cell.length_a   1.000
_cell.length_b   1.000
_cell.length_c   1.000
_cell.angle_alpha   90.00
_cell.angle_beta   90.00
_cell.angle_gamma   90.00
#
_symmetry.space_group_name_H-M   'P 1'
#
loop_
_entity.id
_entity.type
_entity.pdbx_description
1 polymer ?
#
loop_
_entity_poly.entity_id
_entity_poly.type
_entity_poly.pdbx_seq_one_letter_code
_entity_poly.pdbx_strand_id
1 'polypeptide(L)'
;MCKTISELTAAVAEYRNLKAMKEELDAQIQAIEHEIIGYLDDNEKLTETGADFTVKLTTCERRTLDSKRLESDLGSLAEYQKVSQYRRLYVR
;
A
#
# COMPACT_ATOMS: atom_id res chain seq x y z
N MET A 1 10.01 0.31 33.44
CA MET A 1 8.92 -0.63 33.74
C MET A 1 8.92 -1.72 32.68
N CYS A 2 9.04 -2.99 33.08
CA CYS A 2 8.94 -4.11 32.15
C CYS A 2 7.46 -4.44 31.95
N LYS A 3 6.96 -4.42 30.70
CA LYS A 3 5.60 -4.85 30.39
C LYS A 3 5.45 -6.34 30.64
N THR A 4 4.28 -6.75 31.12
CA THR A 4 3.98 -8.17 31.39
C THR A 4 3.58 -8.91 30.11
N ILE A 5 3.73 -10.24 30.09
CA ILE A 5 3.28 -11.07 28.96
C ILE A 5 1.76 -10.99 28.76
N SER A 6 1.00 -10.77 29.83
CA SER A 6 -0.45 -10.54 29.80
C SER A 6 -0.82 -9.25 29.07
N GLU A 7 -0.09 -8.14 29.32
CA GLU A 7 -0.30 -6.88 28.60
C GLU A 7 0.01 -7.04 27.11
N LEU A 8 1.08 -7.76 26.76
CA LEU A 8 1.41 -8.05 25.36
C LEU A 8 0.31 -8.89 24.71
N THR A 9 -0.21 -9.90 25.41
CA THR A 9 -1.28 -10.76 24.89
C THR A 9 -2.55 -9.96 24.59
N ALA A 10 -2.94 -9.07 25.50
CA ALA A 10 -4.08 -8.17 25.28
C ALA A 10 -3.86 -7.23 24.09
N ALA A 11 -2.67 -6.60 24.01
CA ALA A 11 -2.33 -5.71 22.91
C ALA A 11 -2.29 -6.43 21.55
N VAL A 12 -1.81 -7.68 21.50
CA VAL A 12 -1.80 -8.50 20.27
C VAL A 12 -3.23 -8.87 19.85
N ALA A 13 -4.12 -9.18 20.80
CA ALA A 13 -5.52 -9.47 20.49
C ALA A 13 -6.23 -8.25 19.91
N GLU A 14 -6.08 -7.08 20.55
CA GLU A 14 -6.62 -5.82 20.06
C GLU A 14 -6.07 -5.45 18.68
N TYR A 15 -4.76 -5.57 18.48
CA TYR A 15 -4.11 -5.34 17.18
C TYR A 15 -4.72 -6.20 16.07
N ARG A 16 -4.95 -7.50 16.32
CA ARG A 16 -5.54 -8.40 15.32
C ARG A 16 -6.97 -8.01 14.95
N ASN A 17 -7.77 -7.63 15.95
CA ASN A 17 -9.14 -7.18 15.73
C ASN A 17 -9.17 -5.91 14.89
N LEU A 18 -8.38 -4.90 15.26
CA LEU A 18 -8.28 -3.64 14.52
C LEU A 18 -7.75 -3.85 13.10
N LYS A 19 -6.80 -4.77 12.91
CA LYS A 19 -6.29 -5.09 11.59
C LYS A 19 -7.36 -5.72 10.70
N ALA A 20 -8.14 -6.66 11.21
CA ALA A 20 -9.25 -7.26 10.46
C ALA A 20 -10.30 -6.20 10.06
N MET A 21 -10.69 -5.33 10.99
CA MET A 21 -11.60 -4.22 10.70
C MET A 21 -11.04 -3.26 9.64
N LYS A 22 -9.74 -2.95 9.71
CA LYS A 22 -9.07 -2.13 8.71
C LYS A 22 -9.09 -2.77 7.33
N GLU A 23 -8.81 -4.07 7.23
CA GLU A 23 -8.84 -4.81 5.96
C GLU A 23 -10.24 -4.81 5.33
N GLU A 24 -11.29 -4.95 6.16
CA GLU A 24 -12.69 -4.86 5.70
C GLU A 24 -13.03 -3.45 5.20
N LEU A 25 -12.64 -2.40 5.94
CA LEU A 25 -12.86 -1.01 5.52
C LEU A 25 -12.07 -0.66 4.25
N ASP A 26 -10.82 -1.10 4.14
CA ASP A 26 -9.99 -0.91 2.96
C ASP A 26 -10.66 -1.56 1.73
N ALA A 27 -11.26 -2.74 1.89
CA ALA A 27 -12.00 -3.41 0.81
C ALA A 27 -13.27 -2.64 0.40
N GLN A 28 -14.02 -2.09 1.37
CA GLN A 28 -15.20 -1.25 1.08
C GLN A 28 -14.81 0.05 0.36
N ILE A 29 -13.72 0.71 0.78
CA ILE A 29 -13.20 1.89 0.11
C ILE A 29 -12.82 1.56 -1.34
N GLN A 30 -12.09 0.46 -1.56
CA GLN A 30 -11.70 0.03 -2.91
C GLN A 30 -12.91 -0.26 -3.79
N ALA A 31 -13.97 -0.87 -3.26
CA ALA A 31 -15.20 -1.09 -4.02
C ALA A 31 -15.81 0.24 -4.49
N ILE A 32 -15.89 1.24 -3.62
CA ILE A 32 -16.38 2.58 -3.96
C ILE A 32 -15.45 3.29 -4.97
N GLU A 33 -14.12 3.16 -4.81
CA GLU A 33 -13.16 3.69 -5.78
C GLU A 33 -13.38 3.10 -7.17
N HIS A 34 -13.64 1.79 -7.27
CA HIS A 34 -13.97 1.12 -8.53
C HIS A 34 -15.28 1.62 -9.13
N GLU A 35 -16.31 1.90 -8.32
CA GLU A 35 -17.56 2.51 -8.79
C GLU A 35 -17.32 3.92 -9.36
N ILE A 36 -16.50 4.73 -8.71
CA ILE A 36 -16.14 6.08 -9.18
C ILE A 36 -15.38 6.02 -10.51
N ILE A 37 -14.41 5.09 -10.62
CA ILE A 37 -13.68 4.85 -11.87
C ILE A 37 -14.66 4.40 -12.97
N GLY A 38 -15.54 3.44 -12.66
CA GLY A 38 -16.55 2.93 -13.60
C GLY A 38 -17.45 4.03 -14.14
N TYR A 39 -17.93 4.94 -13.29
CA TYR A 39 -18.68 6.12 -13.74
C TYR A 39 -17.88 6.96 -14.75
N LEU A 40 -16.61 7.24 -14.48
CA LEU A 40 -15.79 8.05 -15.38
C LEU A 40 -15.51 7.34 -16.70
N ASP A 41 -15.25 6.03 -16.66
CA ASP A 41 -15.02 5.20 -17.85
C ASP A 41 -16.29 5.09 -18.72
N ASP A 42 -17.45 4.80 -18.13
CA ASP A 42 -18.75 4.71 -18.83
C ASP A 42 -19.15 6.04 -19.48
N ASN A 43 -18.65 7.15 -18.97
CA ASN A 43 -18.91 8.49 -19.48
C ASN A 43 -17.76 9.06 -20.32
N GLU A 44 -16.70 8.29 -20.58
CA GLU A 44 -15.50 8.70 -21.33
C GLU A 44 -14.85 9.99 -20.79
N LYS A 45 -14.84 10.17 -19.46
CA LYS A 45 -14.30 11.36 -18.79
C LYS A 45 -13.01 11.05 -18.00
N LEU A 46 -12.08 11.99 -18.02
CA LEU A 46 -10.88 11.95 -17.16
C LEU A 46 -11.01 12.81 -15.89
N THR A 47 -12.01 13.67 -15.82
CA THR A 47 -12.24 14.57 -14.67
C THR A 47 -13.72 14.86 -14.56
N GLU A 48 -14.22 14.91 -13.32
CA GLU A 48 -15.57 15.36 -12.99
C GLU A 48 -15.53 16.23 -11.73
N THR A 49 -16.23 17.36 -11.75
CA THR A 49 -16.31 18.31 -10.63
C THR A 49 -17.76 18.43 -10.17
N GLY A 50 -18.02 18.13 -8.89
CA GLY A 50 -19.31 18.32 -8.23
C GLY A 50 -19.37 19.64 -7.45
N ALA A 51 -20.37 19.75 -6.57
CA ALA A 51 -20.55 20.95 -5.74
C ALA A 51 -19.43 21.12 -4.69
N ASP A 52 -18.90 20.02 -4.17
CA ASP A 52 -17.92 19.97 -3.08
C ASP A 52 -16.72 19.05 -3.37
N PHE A 53 -16.65 18.44 -4.56
CA PHE A 53 -15.59 17.49 -4.92
C PHE A 53 -15.05 17.70 -6.34
N THR A 54 -13.86 17.17 -6.58
CA THR A 54 -13.32 16.96 -7.93
C THR A 54 -12.60 15.63 -7.98
N VAL A 55 -12.98 14.78 -8.93
CA VAL A 55 -12.33 13.49 -9.19
C VAL A 55 -11.55 13.59 -10.49
N LYS A 56 -10.34 13.04 -10.51
CA LYS A 56 -9.49 12.99 -11.70
C LYS A 56 -8.86 11.61 -11.85
N LEU A 57 -9.02 10.99 -13.02
CA LEU A 57 -8.25 9.82 -13.41
C LEU A 57 -6.97 10.26 -14.09
N THR A 58 -5.86 9.64 -13.71
CA THR A 58 -4.55 9.87 -14.33
C THR A 58 -3.80 8.56 -14.41
N THR A 59 -3.24 8.27 -15.58
CA THR A 59 -2.39 7.10 -15.78
C THR A 59 -1.09 7.28 -15.01
N CYS A 60 -0.83 6.38 -14.06
CA CYS A 60 0.42 6.36 -13.30
C CYS A 60 1.39 5.35 -13.92
N GLU A 61 2.52 5.84 -14.46
CA GLU A 61 3.61 4.97 -14.91
C GLU A 61 4.62 4.72 -13.78
N ARG A 62 4.76 3.47 -13.35
CA ARG A 62 5.85 3.06 -12.45
C ARG A 62 7.00 2.47 -13.26
N ARG A 63 8.13 3.17 -13.31
CA ARG A 63 9.37 2.66 -13.90
C ARG A 63 10.23 2.03 -12.81
N THR A 64 10.49 0.73 -12.92
CA THR A 64 11.38 0.00 -12.02
C THR A 64 12.59 -0.46 -12.82
N LEU A 65 13.78 -0.28 -12.27
CA LEU A 65 15.01 -0.70 -12.93
C LEU A 65 15.09 -2.24 -12.93
N ASP A 66 15.38 -2.82 -14.10
CA ASP A 66 15.62 -4.25 -14.23
C ASP A 66 17.05 -4.56 -13.75
N SER A 67 17.15 -4.91 -12.47
CA SER A 67 18.43 -5.20 -11.84
C SER A 67 19.12 -6.42 -12.46
N LYS A 68 18.37 -7.40 -12.97
CA LYS A 68 18.95 -8.63 -13.56
C LYS A 68 19.61 -8.35 -14.90
N ARG A 69 18.94 -7.55 -15.73
CA ARG A 69 19.54 -7.09 -16.99
C ARG A 69 20.77 -6.24 -16.72
N LEU A 70 20.69 -5.32 -15.76
CA LEU A 70 21.82 -4.46 -15.41
C LEU A 70 23.01 -5.26 -14.84
N GLU A 71 22.77 -6.30 -14.04
CA GLU A 71 23.80 -7.23 -13.56
C GLU A 71 24.46 -8.01 -14.70
N SER A 72 23.73 -8.31 -15.77
CA SER A 72 24.28 -8.99 -16.95
C SER A 72 25.26 -8.10 -17.73
N ASP A 73 24.99 -6.79 -17.76
CA ASP A 73 25.81 -5.81 -18.46
C ASP A 73 27.03 -5.33 -17.64
N LEU A 74 26.87 -5.19 -16.31
CA LEU A 74 27.87 -4.57 -15.42
C LEU A 74 28.52 -5.54 -14.42
N GLY A 75 28.01 -6.77 -14.28
CA GLY A 75 28.42 -7.70 -13.22
C GLY A 75 27.70 -7.42 -11.89
N SER A 76 28.31 -7.83 -10.77
CA SER A 76 27.68 -7.72 -9.45
C SER A 76 27.41 -6.26 -9.07
N LEU A 77 26.15 -5.93 -8.73
CA LEU A 77 25.76 -4.59 -8.28
C LEU A 77 25.96 -4.37 -6.77
N ALA A 78 26.58 -5.30 -6.05
CA ALA A 78 26.70 -5.26 -4.59
C ALA A 78 27.39 -3.99 -4.08
N GLU A 79 28.40 -3.49 -4.80
CA GLU A 79 29.15 -2.27 -4.44
C GLU A 79 28.29 -1.00 -4.50
N TYR A 80 27.18 -1.03 -5.24
CA TYR A 80 26.23 0.09 -5.36
C TYR A 80 25.07 -0.01 -4.37
N GLN A 81 24.94 -1.12 -3.64
CA GLN A 81 23.84 -1.32 -2.70
C GLN A 81 24.14 -0.66 -1.35
N LYS A 82 23.27 0.26 -0.94
CA LYS A 82 23.25 0.78 0.43
C LYS A 82 22.36 -0.10 1.31
N VAL A 83 22.95 -0.84 2.25
CA VAL A 83 22.20 -1.67 3.20
C VAL A 83 21.73 -0.84 4.38
N SER A 84 20.42 -0.68 4.52
CA SER A 84 19.77 -0.07 5.70
C SER A 84 19.03 -1.15 6.49
N GLN A 85 19.37 -1.32 7.77
CA GLN A 85 18.73 -2.28 8.66
C GLN A 85 17.68 -1.60 9.54
N TYR A 86 16.48 -2.19 9.63
CA TYR A 86 15.43 -1.75 10.54
C TYR A 86 14.73 -2.94 11.20
N ARG A 87 14.19 -2.73 12.40
CA ARG A 87 13.38 -3.73 13.09
C ARG A 87 11.95 -3.67 12.56
N ARG A 88 11.40 -4.83 12.18
CA ARG A 88 10.01 -4.96 11.72
C ARG A 88 9.20 -5.74 12.73
N LEU A 89 8.01 -5.24 13.07
CA LEU A 89 7.03 -6.01 13.83
C LEU A 89 6.42 -7.09 12.93
N TYR A 90 6.43 -8.34 13.41
CA TYR A 90 5.73 -9.46 12.80
C TYR A 90 4.74 -10.03 13.83
N VAL A 91 3.46 -9.94 13.51
CA VAL A 91 2.38 -10.55 14.28
C VAL A 91 1.64 -11.47 13.32
N ARG A 92 1.66 -12.77 13.62
CA ARG A 92 0.89 -13.78 12.89
C ARG A 92 -0.59 -13.67 13.20
#